data_AF-V4XUR0-F1
#
_entry.id   AF-V4XUR0-F1
#
_cell.length_a   1.000
_cell.length_b   1.000
_cell.length_c   1.000
_cell.angle_alpha   90.00
_cell.angle_beta   90.00
_cell.angle_gamma   90.00
#
_symmetry.space_group_name_H-M   'P 1'
#
loop_
_entity.id
_entity.type
_entity.pdbx_description
1 polymer ?
#
loop_
_entity_poly.entity_id
_entity_poly.type
_entity_poly.pdbx_seq_one_letter_code
_entity_poly.pdbx_strand_id
1 'polypeptide(L)'
;MTATLFLTSEETRGLASAAEYVDAVREGYRQVGEGAPTEPRTQLIGSDPPGLLTTYVAVLPETGAMGGYTYAAGFGDRDAHFVTPLFDADSGAPLALLDGAHMNPYKTGAAGAVGVDALAREDASTMAVVGSGPQARGQLRAAATVRDLDRVDVYSPTKAHREAFASEMNGDVDASVAAVASSAAAVEGADVVVTATNAAEPVFDGDLLEPGAHVTAMGNYTPEKRELDDTTVARATYVLDLRARAGRDAGSLVAAVENGAVDEGHHHGDLGEVLVGDAPGRTSDDEVTVFDSGGTAVETVAAASLLYERARERGLGEQIDFAPASEAMD
;
A
#
# COMPACT_ATOMS: atom_id res chain seq x y z
N MET A 1 -12.11 -23.84 -23.56
CA MET A 1 -11.45 -22.52 -23.49
C MET A 1 -12.29 -21.57 -22.67
N THR A 2 -11.74 -21.09 -21.55
CA THR A 2 -12.34 -20.05 -20.71
C THR A 2 -12.04 -18.68 -21.33
N ALA A 3 -13.05 -17.83 -21.51
CA ALA A 3 -12.85 -16.48 -22.05
C ALA A 3 -12.21 -15.58 -20.98
N THR A 4 -10.87 -15.50 -20.98
CA THR A 4 -10.10 -14.65 -20.09
C THR A 4 -9.92 -13.27 -20.71
N LEU A 5 -9.97 -12.20 -19.90
CA LEU A 5 -9.76 -10.84 -20.42
C LEU A 5 -8.32 -10.38 -20.23
N PHE A 6 -7.68 -9.88 -21.28
CA PHE A 6 -6.53 -9.00 -21.16
C PHE A 6 -7.00 -7.56 -20.99
N LEU A 7 -6.55 -6.91 -19.92
CA LEU A 7 -6.93 -5.53 -19.57
C LEU A 7 -5.70 -4.64 -19.51
N THR A 8 -5.67 -3.60 -20.33
CA THR A 8 -4.57 -2.64 -20.38
C THR A 8 -4.70 -1.55 -19.30
N SER A 9 -3.59 -0.86 -19.00
CA SER A 9 -3.62 0.34 -18.14
C SER A 9 -4.56 1.44 -18.67
N GLU A 10 -4.77 1.53 -19.97
CA GLU A 10 -5.66 2.53 -20.58
C GLU A 10 -7.13 2.18 -20.32
N GLU A 11 -7.51 0.92 -20.49
CA GLU A 11 -8.88 0.45 -20.28
C GLU A 11 -9.29 0.47 -18.80
N THR A 12 -8.33 0.24 -17.89
CA THR A 12 -8.59 0.24 -16.45
C THR A 12 -8.58 1.64 -15.83
N ARG A 13 -8.05 2.64 -16.53
CA ARG A 13 -7.95 4.01 -16.03
C ARG A 13 -9.34 4.62 -15.77
N GLY A 14 -9.55 5.06 -14.54
CA GLY A 14 -10.78 5.77 -14.15
C GLY A 14 -12.03 4.87 -14.12
N LEU A 15 -11.86 3.54 -14.07
CA LEU A 15 -12.99 2.62 -13.88
C LEU A 15 -13.52 2.59 -12.45
N ALA A 16 -12.70 2.97 -11.48
CA ALA A 16 -13.04 3.06 -10.06
C ALA A 16 -12.51 4.37 -9.46
N SER A 17 -13.26 4.93 -8.52
CA SER A 17 -12.86 6.04 -7.68
C SER A 17 -11.91 5.59 -6.56
N ALA A 18 -11.21 6.55 -5.94
CA ALA A 18 -10.33 6.26 -4.81
C ALA A 18 -11.08 5.58 -3.64
N ALA A 19 -12.32 6.02 -3.36
CA ALA A 19 -13.15 5.42 -2.31
C ALA A 19 -13.50 3.96 -2.61
N GLU A 20 -13.83 3.63 -3.87
CA GLU A 20 -14.09 2.24 -4.26
C GLU A 20 -12.85 1.34 -4.14
N TYR A 21 -11.65 1.87 -4.41
CA TYR A 21 -10.41 1.15 -4.11
C TYR A 21 -10.25 0.93 -2.60
N VAL A 22 -10.51 1.94 -1.77
CA VAL A 22 -10.42 1.82 -0.30
C VAL A 22 -11.36 0.75 0.22
N ASP A 23 -12.62 0.74 -0.23
CA ASP A 23 -13.62 -0.25 0.18
C ASP A 23 -13.20 -1.67 -0.23
N ALA A 24 -12.77 -1.86 -1.48
CA ALA A 24 -12.33 -3.17 -1.96
C ALA A 24 -11.10 -3.68 -1.18
N VAL A 25 -10.12 -2.79 -0.93
CA VAL A 25 -8.91 -3.15 -0.19
C VAL A 25 -9.21 -3.44 1.28
N ARG A 26 -10.08 -2.66 1.93
CA ARG A 26 -10.55 -2.93 3.30
C ARG A 26 -11.16 -4.32 3.39
N GLU A 27 -12.03 -4.64 2.44
CA GLU A 27 -12.70 -5.93 2.37
C GLU A 27 -11.70 -7.08 2.19
N GLY A 28 -10.67 -6.89 1.36
CA GLY A 28 -9.58 -7.86 1.22
C GLY A 28 -8.82 -8.09 2.53
N TYR A 29 -8.45 -7.03 3.26
CA TYR A 29 -7.76 -7.18 4.54
C TYR A 29 -8.65 -7.77 5.62
N ARG A 30 -9.96 -7.45 5.64
CA ARG A 30 -10.94 -8.10 6.53
C ARG A 30 -10.97 -9.61 6.32
N GLN A 31 -11.05 -10.08 5.07
CA GLN A 31 -11.01 -11.51 4.75
C GLN A 31 -9.72 -12.18 5.24
N VAL A 32 -8.57 -11.51 5.13
CA VAL A 32 -7.30 -12.02 5.68
C VAL A 32 -7.34 -12.10 7.20
N GLY A 33 -7.93 -11.12 7.89
CA GLY A 33 -8.21 -11.19 9.32
C GLY A 33 -9.08 -12.39 9.70
N GLU A 34 -9.98 -12.82 8.82
CA GLU A 34 -10.82 -14.02 8.99
C GLU A 34 -10.13 -15.32 8.51
N GLY A 35 -8.86 -15.26 8.13
CA GLY A 35 -8.04 -16.41 7.77
C GLY A 35 -7.91 -16.67 6.26
N ALA A 36 -8.27 -15.70 5.40
CA ALA A 36 -8.02 -15.82 3.96
C ALA A 36 -6.50 -15.95 3.66
N PRO A 37 -6.08 -16.92 2.82
CA PRO A 37 -4.65 -17.18 2.59
C PRO A 37 -3.93 -16.05 1.84
N THR A 38 -2.83 -15.58 2.40
CA THR A 38 -1.85 -14.71 1.74
C THR A 38 -0.49 -14.90 2.40
N GLU A 39 0.58 -14.63 1.66
CA GLU A 39 1.96 -14.69 2.18
C GLU A 39 2.71 -13.42 1.81
N PRO A 40 3.77 -13.06 2.55
CA PRO A 40 4.69 -12.01 2.14
C PRO A 40 5.27 -12.27 0.75
N ARG A 41 5.66 -11.18 0.09
CA ARG A 41 6.30 -11.23 -1.22
C ARG A 41 7.54 -12.10 -1.24
N THR A 42 7.72 -12.81 -2.35
CA THR A 42 8.97 -13.51 -2.68
C THR A 42 9.73 -12.68 -3.70
N GLN A 43 11.01 -12.43 -3.43
CA GLN A 43 11.91 -11.70 -4.33
C GLN A 43 13.09 -12.59 -4.74
N LEU A 44 13.37 -12.62 -6.03
CA LEU A 44 14.55 -13.24 -6.61
C LEU A 44 15.42 -12.15 -7.23
N ILE A 45 16.69 -12.09 -6.83
CA ILE A 45 17.64 -11.07 -7.26
C ILE A 45 18.56 -11.66 -8.32
N GLY A 46 18.60 -11.03 -9.49
CA GLY A 46 19.57 -11.29 -10.54
C GLY A 46 20.80 -10.38 -10.38
N SER A 47 22.00 -10.94 -10.55
CA SER A 47 23.25 -10.18 -10.49
C SER A 47 23.74 -9.71 -11.86
N ASP A 48 23.45 -10.46 -12.93
CA ASP A 48 23.84 -10.13 -14.30
C ASP A 48 22.79 -10.60 -15.33
N PRO A 49 21.99 -9.68 -15.91
CA PRO A 49 21.94 -8.26 -15.59
C PRO A 49 21.35 -8.02 -14.18
N PRO A 50 21.75 -6.93 -13.49
CA PRO A 50 21.27 -6.63 -12.15
C PRO A 50 19.78 -6.28 -12.18
N GLY A 51 18.96 -6.98 -11.40
CA GLY A 51 17.52 -6.74 -11.34
C GLY A 51 16.85 -7.64 -10.32
N LEU A 52 15.53 -7.47 -10.17
CA LEU A 52 14.73 -8.28 -9.27
C LEU A 52 13.45 -8.73 -9.96
N LEU A 53 13.05 -9.97 -9.69
CA LEU A 53 11.73 -10.49 -9.99
C LEU A 53 11.01 -10.71 -8.66
N THR A 54 9.86 -10.08 -8.49
CA THR A 54 9.04 -10.21 -7.28
C THR A 54 7.69 -10.79 -7.63
N THR A 55 7.20 -11.69 -6.79
CA THR A 55 5.84 -12.22 -6.86
C THR A 55 5.20 -12.29 -5.48
N TYR A 56 3.90 -12.04 -5.41
CA TYR A 56 3.08 -12.27 -4.22
C TYR A 56 1.66 -12.63 -4.64
N VAL A 57 1.01 -13.50 -3.87
CA VAL A 57 -0.32 -14.03 -4.17
C VAL A 57 -1.23 -14.05 -2.95
N ALA A 58 -2.53 -13.89 -3.19
CA ALA A 58 -3.59 -13.97 -2.18
C ALA A 58 -4.80 -14.71 -2.77
N VAL A 59 -5.56 -15.36 -1.90
CA VAL A 59 -6.89 -15.89 -2.18
C VAL A 59 -7.86 -15.09 -1.34
N LEU A 60 -8.84 -14.45 -1.97
CA LEU A 60 -9.91 -13.68 -1.32
C LEU A 60 -11.26 -14.38 -1.61
N PRO A 61 -11.67 -15.36 -0.78
CA PRO A 61 -12.81 -16.22 -1.08
C PRO A 61 -14.14 -15.47 -1.24
N GLU A 62 -14.41 -14.47 -0.40
CA GLU A 62 -15.68 -13.73 -0.46
C GLU A 62 -15.68 -12.70 -1.60
N THR A 63 -14.50 -12.20 -1.98
CA THR A 63 -14.33 -11.43 -3.22
C THR A 63 -14.53 -12.32 -4.47
N GLY A 64 -14.46 -13.65 -4.31
CA GLY A 64 -14.55 -14.61 -5.42
C GLY A 64 -13.30 -14.64 -6.30
N ALA A 65 -12.17 -14.08 -5.85
CA ALA A 65 -10.98 -13.93 -6.66
C ALA A 65 -9.69 -14.34 -5.94
N MET A 66 -8.76 -14.91 -6.69
CA MET A 66 -7.40 -15.15 -6.26
C MET A 66 -6.42 -14.74 -7.35
N GLY A 67 -5.18 -14.48 -6.99
CA GLY A 67 -4.19 -14.03 -7.95
C GLY A 67 -3.07 -13.32 -7.25
N GLY A 68 -2.46 -12.36 -7.92
CA GLY A 68 -1.35 -11.66 -7.33
C GLY A 68 -0.67 -10.68 -8.25
N TYR A 69 0.52 -10.29 -7.84
CA TYR A 69 1.34 -9.38 -8.60
C TYR A 69 2.67 -10.02 -8.89
N THR A 70 3.06 -10.06 -10.16
CA THR A 70 4.42 -10.42 -10.56
C THR A 70 5.03 -9.24 -11.29
N TYR A 71 6.20 -8.79 -10.85
CA TYR A 71 6.87 -7.69 -11.49
C TYR A 71 8.39 -7.85 -11.53
N ALA A 72 8.97 -7.40 -12.63
CA ALA A 72 10.40 -7.30 -12.81
C ALA A 72 10.80 -5.83 -12.67
N ALA A 73 11.90 -5.53 -11.97
CA ALA A 73 12.47 -4.19 -11.91
C ALA A 73 13.98 -4.20 -12.12
N GLY A 74 14.49 -3.21 -12.83
CA GLY A 74 15.90 -3.11 -13.19
C GLY A 74 16.21 -3.85 -14.49
N PHE A 75 17.15 -4.78 -14.45
CA PHE A 75 17.69 -5.48 -15.63
C PHE A 75 18.20 -4.49 -16.71
N GLY A 76 18.26 -4.93 -17.97
CA GLY A 76 18.70 -4.10 -19.08
C GLY A 76 17.80 -2.90 -19.36
N ASP A 77 16.50 -3.04 -19.11
CA ASP A 77 15.48 -2.01 -19.41
C ASP A 77 15.44 -0.89 -18.36
N ARG A 78 15.98 -1.13 -17.16
CA ARG A 78 16.03 -0.17 -16.03
C ARG A 78 14.67 0.40 -15.63
N ASP A 79 13.61 -0.32 -15.96
CA ASP A 79 12.22 0.03 -15.65
C ASP A 79 11.59 -1.06 -14.76
N ALA A 80 10.34 -0.87 -14.37
CA ALA A 80 9.52 -1.86 -13.70
C ALA A 80 8.33 -2.27 -14.57
N HIS A 81 8.17 -3.57 -14.79
CA HIS A 81 7.08 -4.15 -15.58
C HIS A 81 6.21 -5.03 -14.69
N PHE A 82 4.90 -4.78 -14.71
CA PHE A 82 3.94 -5.38 -13.79
C PHE A 82 2.92 -6.22 -14.53
N VAL A 83 2.64 -7.41 -14.01
CA VAL A 83 1.65 -8.34 -14.56
C VAL A 83 0.79 -8.89 -13.41
N THR A 84 -0.52 -8.76 -13.55
CA THR A 84 -1.49 -9.19 -12.55
C THR A 84 -2.39 -10.29 -13.12
N PRO A 85 -2.08 -11.58 -12.89
CA PRO A 85 -3.02 -12.65 -13.18
C PRO A 85 -4.12 -12.68 -12.12
N LEU A 86 -5.36 -12.86 -12.58
CA LEU A 86 -6.55 -12.99 -11.75
C LEU A 86 -7.30 -14.28 -12.13
N PHE A 87 -7.65 -15.06 -11.12
CA PHE A 87 -8.37 -16.31 -11.22
C PHE A 87 -9.62 -16.26 -10.34
N ASP A 88 -10.60 -17.04 -10.74
CA ASP A 88 -11.82 -17.28 -9.98
C ASP A 88 -11.47 -18.16 -8.76
N ALA A 89 -11.84 -17.71 -7.56
CA ALA A 89 -11.48 -18.41 -6.32
C ALA A 89 -12.21 -19.76 -6.15
N ASP A 90 -13.36 -19.94 -6.79
CA ASP A 90 -14.17 -21.16 -6.66
C ASP A 90 -13.72 -22.24 -7.66
N SER A 91 -13.60 -21.86 -8.94
CA SER A 91 -13.31 -22.78 -10.05
C SER A 91 -11.83 -22.91 -10.39
N GLY A 92 -11.02 -21.92 -10.01
CA GLY A 92 -9.63 -21.82 -10.44
C GLY A 92 -9.44 -21.38 -11.89
N ALA A 93 -10.52 -21.02 -12.59
CA ALA A 93 -10.43 -20.56 -13.98
C ALA A 93 -9.76 -19.17 -14.08
N PRO A 94 -8.96 -18.91 -15.13
CA PRO A 94 -8.40 -17.58 -15.35
C PRO A 94 -9.49 -16.58 -15.75
N LEU A 95 -9.64 -15.52 -14.96
CA LEU A 95 -10.60 -14.44 -15.20
C LEU A 95 -9.98 -13.34 -16.07
N ALA A 96 -8.80 -12.86 -15.69
CA ALA A 96 -8.13 -11.78 -16.39
C ALA A 96 -6.60 -11.79 -16.23
N LEU A 97 -5.93 -11.11 -17.15
CA LEU A 97 -4.54 -10.68 -17.06
C LEU A 97 -4.51 -9.16 -17.19
N LEU A 98 -4.16 -8.45 -16.11
CA LEU A 98 -4.13 -7.01 -16.10
C LEU A 98 -2.69 -6.49 -16.23
N ASP A 99 -2.51 -5.43 -17.01
CA ASP A 99 -1.39 -4.52 -16.85
C ASP A 99 -1.59 -3.71 -15.56
N GLY A 100 -0.86 -4.05 -14.50
CA GLY A 100 -1.08 -3.46 -13.19
C GLY A 100 -0.35 -2.15 -12.92
N ALA A 101 0.49 -1.67 -13.86
CA ALA A 101 1.33 -0.50 -13.61
C ALA A 101 0.52 0.74 -13.20
N HIS A 102 -0.61 0.99 -13.90
CA HIS A 102 -1.47 2.14 -13.59
C HIS A 102 -2.26 1.99 -12.29
N MET A 103 -2.68 0.77 -11.95
CA MET A 103 -3.43 0.48 -10.72
C MET A 103 -2.55 0.63 -9.46
N ASN A 104 -1.23 0.44 -9.58
CA ASN A 104 -0.33 0.31 -8.44
C ASN A 104 -0.41 1.46 -7.42
N PRO A 105 -0.38 2.76 -7.80
CA PRO A 105 -0.49 3.84 -6.82
C PRO A 105 -1.87 3.91 -6.15
N TYR A 106 -2.94 3.46 -6.81
CA TYR A 106 -4.30 3.48 -6.27
C TYR A 106 -4.52 2.38 -5.24
N LYS A 107 -4.13 1.13 -5.56
CA LYS A 107 -4.23 0.02 -4.58
C LYS A 107 -3.37 0.26 -3.35
N THR A 108 -2.18 0.84 -3.53
CA THR A 108 -1.23 1.12 -2.46
C THR A 108 -1.71 2.30 -1.62
N GLY A 109 -2.24 3.34 -2.27
CA GLY A 109 -2.96 4.44 -1.62
C GLY A 109 -4.12 3.94 -0.75
N ALA A 110 -4.93 3.04 -1.30
CA ALA A 110 -6.06 2.46 -0.61
C ALA A 110 -5.64 1.67 0.64
N ALA A 111 -4.59 0.85 0.57
CA ALA A 111 -4.06 0.17 1.76
C ALA A 111 -3.66 1.16 2.86
N GLY A 112 -2.95 2.24 2.50
CA GLY A 112 -2.59 3.30 3.46
C GLY A 112 -3.81 3.99 4.05
N ALA A 113 -4.82 4.30 3.25
CA ALA A 113 -6.07 4.88 3.74
C ALA A 113 -6.87 3.95 4.65
N VAL A 114 -6.84 2.62 4.44
CA VAL A 114 -7.42 1.66 5.38
C VAL A 114 -6.66 1.68 6.72
N GLY A 115 -5.33 1.78 6.67
CA GLY A 115 -4.50 1.98 7.87
C GLY A 115 -4.84 3.28 8.61
N VAL A 116 -4.94 4.39 7.89
CA VAL A 116 -5.37 5.69 8.45
C VAL A 116 -6.74 5.56 9.09
N ASP A 117 -7.71 4.94 8.40
CA ASP A 117 -9.06 4.84 8.92
C ASP A 117 -9.14 4.03 10.21
N ALA A 118 -8.41 2.91 10.27
CA ALA A 118 -8.41 2.00 11.41
C ALA A 118 -7.60 2.50 12.62
N LEU A 119 -6.61 3.37 12.41
CA LEU A 119 -5.58 3.68 13.42
C LEU A 119 -5.38 5.16 13.71
N ALA A 120 -5.79 6.08 12.84
CA ALA A 120 -5.79 7.51 13.12
C ALA A 120 -7.01 7.91 13.94
N ARG A 121 -6.89 9.01 14.68
CA ARG A 121 -8.04 9.62 15.37
C ARG A 121 -9.15 9.93 14.38
N GLU A 122 -10.41 9.86 14.84
CA GLU A 122 -11.57 10.16 14.01
C GLU A 122 -11.60 11.64 13.59
N ASP A 123 -11.07 12.53 14.43
CA ASP A 123 -11.01 13.99 14.21
C ASP A 123 -9.70 14.46 13.56
N ALA A 124 -8.87 13.54 13.07
CA ALA A 124 -7.64 13.86 12.34
C ALA A 124 -7.96 14.66 11.07
N SER A 125 -7.44 15.89 10.98
CA SER A 125 -7.74 16.86 9.92
C SER A 125 -6.50 17.45 9.27
N THR A 126 -5.31 17.13 9.79
CA THR A 126 -4.03 17.59 9.25
C THR A 126 -3.14 16.43 8.83
N MET A 127 -2.54 16.52 7.65
CA MET A 127 -1.67 15.48 7.10
C MET A 127 -0.31 16.03 6.68
N ALA A 128 0.75 15.36 7.12
CA ALA A 128 2.10 15.51 6.57
C ALA A 128 2.33 14.46 5.48
N VAL A 129 2.91 14.86 4.35
CA VAL A 129 3.36 13.94 3.30
C VAL A 129 4.86 14.11 3.08
N VAL A 130 5.64 13.09 3.47
CA VAL A 130 7.08 13.03 3.22
C VAL A 130 7.30 12.16 1.98
N GLY A 131 7.54 12.82 0.86
CA GLY A 131 7.55 12.24 -0.48
C GLY A 131 6.65 13.03 -1.43
N SER A 132 6.97 13.00 -2.72
CA SER A 132 6.18 13.71 -3.74
C SER A 132 6.10 12.94 -5.06
N GLY A 133 6.25 11.61 -5.00
CA GLY A 133 6.17 10.69 -6.13
C GLY A 133 4.75 10.18 -6.39
N PRO A 134 4.56 9.20 -7.28
CA PRO A 134 3.24 8.62 -7.55
C PRO A 134 2.55 8.02 -6.32
N GLN A 135 3.31 7.36 -5.43
CA GLN A 135 2.75 6.77 -4.21
C GLN A 135 2.20 7.84 -3.26
N ALA A 136 2.95 8.92 -3.02
CA ALA A 136 2.49 10.05 -2.21
C ALA A 136 1.15 10.63 -2.71
N ARG A 137 0.93 10.65 -4.04
CA ARG A 137 -0.33 11.12 -4.65
C ARG A 137 -1.48 10.15 -4.38
N GLY A 138 -1.21 8.85 -4.56
CA GLY A 138 -2.19 7.80 -4.26
C GLY A 138 -2.61 7.81 -2.79
N GLN A 139 -1.63 7.98 -1.89
CA GLN A 139 -1.87 8.10 -0.45
C GLN A 139 -2.77 9.28 -0.10
N LEU A 140 -2.43 10.49 -0.56
CA LEU A 140 -3.24 11.66 -0.25
C LEU A 140 -4.67 11.54 -0.82
N ARG A 141 -4.81 11.12 -2.08
CA ARG A 141 -6.12 10.93 -2.71
C ARG A 141 -7.00 9.93 -1.96
N ALA A 142 -6.41 8.83 -1.47
CA ALA A 142 -7.15 7.81 -0.74
C ALA A 142 -7.42 8.22 0.72
N ALA A 143 -6.46 8.84 1.41
CA ALA A 143 -6.66 9.32 2.78
C ALA A 143 -7.76 10.37 2.87
N ALA A 144 -7.86 11.25 1.86
CA ALA A 144 -8.95 12.23 1.75
C ALA A 144 -10.34 11.60 1.56
N THR A 145 -10.46 10.29 1.28
CA THR A 145 -11.77 9.61 1.24
C THR A 145 -12.20 9.03 2.58
N VAL A 146 -11.29 8.98 3.57
CA VAL A 146 -11.56 8.43 4.91
C VAL A 146 -11.39 9.45 6.02
N ARG A 147 -10.75 10.60 5.75
CA ARG A 147 -10.61 11.72 6.68
C ARG A 147 -10.92 13.03 5.98
N ASP A 148 -11.60 13.91 6.70
CA ASP A 148 -11.90 15.27 6.27
C ASP A 148 -10.67 16.15 6.59
N LEU A 149 -9.81 16.34 5.59
CA LEU A 149 -8.52 17.01 5.76
C LEU A 149 -8.65 18.51 5.48
N ASP A 150 -8.33 19.35 6.46
CA ASP A 150 -8.26 20.80 6.30
C ASP A 150 -6.94 21.25 5.66
N ARG A 151 -5.83 20.61 6.07
CA ARG A 151 -4.47 21.03 5.73
C ARG A 151 -3.57 19.85 5.42
N VAL A 152 -2.78 19.98 4.36
CA VAL A 152 -1.75 19.02 3.98
C VAL A 152 -0.42 19.72 3.75
N ASP A 153 0.61 19.34 4.48
CA ASP A 153 1.97 19.86 4.32
C ASP A 153 2.87 18.80 3.67
N VAL A 154 3.43 19.11 2.50
CA VAL A 154 4.27 18.20 1.71
C VAL A 154 5.74 18.60 1.73
N TYR A 155 6.61 17.63 1.97
CA TYR A 155 8.05 17.77 1.80
C TYR A 155 8.64 16.67 0.93
N SER A 156 9.55 17.06 0.04
CA SER A 156 10.51 16.17 -0.61
C SER A 156 11.79 16.96 -0.92
N PRO A 157 12.97 16.32 -1.07
CA PRO A 157 14.23 17.05 -1.20
C PRO A 157 14.29 18.01 -2.39
N THR A 158 13.64 17.63 -3.50
CA THR A 158 13.60 18.46 -4.72
C THR A 158 12.43 19.43 -4.66
N LYS A 159 12.73 20.72 -4.42
CA LYS A 159 11.74 21.79 -4.28
C LYS A 159 10.69 21.81 -5.41
N ALA A 160 11.12 21.73 -6.66
CA ALA A 160 10.22 21.74 -7.81
C ALA A 160 9.21 20.57 -7.79
N HIS A 161 9.60 19.40 -7.28
CA HIS A 161 8.70 18.24 -7.20
C HIS A 161 7.61 18.43 -6.13
N ARG A 162 7.97 18.94 -4.95
CA ARG A 162 6.98 19.21 -3.89
C ARG A 162 6.06 20.40 -4.22
N GLU A 163 6.56 21.42 -4.92
CA GLU A 163 5.72 22.52 -5.43
C GLU A 163 4.74 22.02 -6.50
N ALA A 164 5.18 21.17 -7.42
CA ALA A 164 4.30 20.55 -8.42
C ALA A 164 3.25 19.64 -7.77
N PHE A 165 3.64 18.83 -6.77
CA PHE A 165 2.71 18.02 -5.99
C PHE A 165 1.65 18.88 -5.32
N ALA A 166 2.05 19.94 -4.60
CA ALA A 166 1.11 20.81 -3.91
C ALA A 166 0.16 21.49 -4.88
N SER A 167 0.66 21.98 -6.01
CA SER A 167 -0.18 22.60 -7.05
C SER A 167 -1.18 21.63 -7.66
N GLU A 168 -0.78 20.38 -7.92
CA GLU A 168 -1.66 19.33 -8.45
C GLU A 168 -2.74 18.98 -7.42
N MET A 169 -2.34 18.71 -6.19
CA MET A 169 -3.23 18.18 -5.16
C MET A 169 -4.24 19.21 -4.62
N ASN A 170 -3.91 20.51 -4.62
CA ASN A 170 -4.91 21.56 -4.34
C ASN A 170 -6.10 21.54 -5.32
N GLY A 171 -5.94 20.96 -6.51
CA GLY A 171 -7.04 20.79 -7.47
C GLY A 171 -7.80 19.47 -7.33
N ASP A 172 -7.21 18.49 -6.63
CA ASP A 172 -7.69 17.10 -6.57
C ASP A 172 -8.38 16.74 -5.25
N VAL A 173 -8.01 17.40 -4.14
CA VAL A 173 -8.60 17.17 -2.82
C VAL A 173 -9.16 18.47 -2.23
N ASP A 174 -10.17 18.36 -1.37
CA ASP A 174 -10.80 19.51 -0.69
C ASP A 174 -10.00 19.89 0.57
N ALA A 175 -8.69 20.14 0.40
CA ALA A 175 -7.77 20.48 1.49
C ALA A 175 -6.76 21.54 1.01
N SER A 176 -6.26 22.38 1.91
CA SER A 176 -5.15 23.29 1.60
C SER A 176 -3.83 22.51 1.55
N VAL A 177 -3.25 22.33 0.37
CA VAL A 177 -1.98 21.61 0.20
C VAL A 177 -0.81 22.59 0.03
N ALA A 178 0.18 22.55 0.93
CA ALA A 178 1.33 23.46 0.90
C ALA A 178 2.67 22.73 0.85
N ALA A 179 3.58 23.21 0.01
CA ALA A 179 4.95 22.73 -0.03
C ALA A 179 5.80 23.43 1.05
N VAL A 180 6.37 22.66 1.98
CA VAL A 180 7.14 23.20 3.11
C VAL A 180 8.66 23.03 2.93
N ALA A 181 9.44 23.63 3.84
CA ALA A 181 10.88 23.76 3.68
C ALA A 181 11.69 22.53 4.15
N SER A 182 11.14 21.73 5.07
CA SER A 182 11.79 20.55 5.66
C SER A 182 10.73 19.48 6.01
N SER A 183 11.16 18.23 6.24
CA SER A 183 10.28 17.18 6.75
C SER A 183 9.80 17.50 8.17
N ALA A 184 10.65 18.07 9.01
CA ALA A 184 10.26 18.54 10.35
C ALA A 184 9.08 19.53 10.29
N ALA A 185 9.14 20.51 9.39
CA ALA A 185 8.06 21.49 9.22
C ALA A 185 6.75 20.87 8.67
N ALA A 186 6.82 19.70 8.02
CA ALA A 186 5.63 18.98 7.59
C ALA A 186 5.02 18.18 8.76
N VAL A 187 5.87 17.53 9.56
CA VAL A 187 5.47 16.60 10.62
C VAL A 187 4.98 17.32 11.88
N GLU A 188 5.56 18.46 12.24
CA GLU A 188 5.16 19.24 13.41
C GLU A 188 3.67 19.62 13.36
N GLY A 189 2.90 19.11 14.33
CA GLY A 189 1.46 19.37 14.45
C GLY A 189 0.59 18.68 13.40
N ALA A 190 1.09 17.62 12.74
CA ALA A 190 0.28 16.78 11.86
C ALA A 190 -0.40 15.64 12.63
N ASP A 191 -1.69 15.41 12.36
CA ASP A 191 -2.45 14.28 12.92
C ASP A 191 -2.07 12.97 12.22
N VAL A 192 -1.81 13.03 10.92
CA VAL A 192 -1.41 11.90 10.09
C VAL A 192 -0.10 12.22 9.37
N VAL A 193 0.88 11.33 9.44
CA VAL A 193 2.15 11.42 8.71
C VAL A 193 2.23 10.26 7.73
N VAL A 194 2.37 10.57 6.44
CA VAL A 194 2.62 9.56 5.40
C VAL A 194 4.06 9.65 4.94
N THR A 195 4.80 8.54 4.99
CA THR A 195 6.11 8.41 4.34
C THR A 195 5.99 7.56 3.07
N ALA A 196 6.36 8.15 1.93
CA ALA A 196 6.31 7.52 0.62
C ALA A 196 7.55 7.90 -0.18
N THR A 197 8.72 7.50 0.32
CA THR A 197 10.03 7.85 -0.21
C THR A 197 10.81 6.62 -0.69
N ASN A 198 11.97 6.87 -1.30
CA ASN A 198 12.97 5.84 -1.60
C ASN A 198 14.19 5.95 -0.66
N ALA A 199 14.04 6.59 0.50
CA ALA A 199 15.13 6.81 1.44
C ALA A 199 15.63 5.48 2.01
N ALA A 200 16.91 5.45 2.38
CA ALA A 200 17.51 4.32 3.10
C ALA A 200 17.64 4.61 4.61
N GLU A 201 17.39 5.85 5.02
CA GLU A 201 17.53 6.33 6.39
C GLU A 201 16.27 7.11 6.80
N PRO A 202 16.01 7.27 8.11
CA PRO A 202 14.82 7.93 8.62
C PRO A 202 14.60 9.32 8.01
N VAL A 203 13.34 9.63 7.65
CA VAL A 203 12.99 10.84 6.90
C VAL A 203 12.44 11.97 7.78
N PHE A 204 12.16 11.67 9.04
CA PHE A 204 11.83 12.63 10.10
C PHE A 204 12.33 12.10 11.44
N ASP A 205 12.37 12.98 12.44
CA ASP A 205 12.72 12.66 13.83
C ASP A 205 11.45 12.30 14.59
N GLY A 206 11.40 11.10 15.18
CA GLY A 206 10.25 10.59 15.90
C GLY A 206 9.83 11.44 17.09
N ASP A 207 10.72 12.28 17.65
CA ASP A 207 10.39 13.22 18.73
C ASP A 207 9.46 14.35 18.29
N LEU A 208 9.32 14.59 16.98
CA LEU A 208 8.41 15.61 16.41
C LEU A 208 6.94 15.16 16.37
N LEU A 209 6.66 13.87 16.59
CA LEU A 209 5.29 13.36 16.61
C LEU A 209 4.58 13.84 17.88
N GLU A 210 3.45 14.53 17.68
CA GLU A 210 2.54 14.91 18.75
C GLU A 210 1.84 13.67 19.35
N PRO A 211 1.40 13.73 20.61
CA PRO A 211 0.44 12.75 21.15
C PRO A 211 -0.77 12.62 20.22
N GLY A 212 -1.18 11.37 19.94
CA GLY A 212 -2.31 11.08 19.05
C GLY A 212 -1.97 10.95 17.57
N ALA A 213 -0.73 11.26 17.15
CA ALA A 213 -0.34 11.16 15.75
C ALA A 213 -0.45 9.72 15.22
N HIS A 214 -0.83 9.59 13.95
CA HIS A 214 -0.78 8.34 13.20
C HIS A 214 0.26 8.44 12.10
N VAL A 215 1.04 7.39 11.89
CA VAL A 215 2.04 7.29 10.82
C VAL A 215 1.66 6.15 9.88
N THR A 216 1.59 6.42 8.59
CA THR A 216 1.50 5.40 7.52
C THR A 216 2.81 5.38 6.75
N ALA A 217 3.59 4.32 6.90
CA ALA A 217 4.88 4.14 6.22
C ALA A 217 4.72 3.20 5.02
N MET A 218 5.12 3.66 3.82
CA MET A 218 4.90 2.94 2.56
C MET A 218 6.19 2.54 1.83
N GLY A 219 7.33 3.12 2.21
CA GLY A 219 8.58 3.01 1.47
C GLY A 219 9.42 1.79 1.83
N ASN A 220 8.99 0.94 2.76
CA ASN A 220 9.85 -0.10 3.32
C ASN A 220 9.43 -1.52 2.93
N TYR A 221 10.32 -2.19 2.19
CA TYR A 221 10.18 -3.60 1.80
C TYR A 221 11.55 -4.27 1.61
N THR A 222 12.56 -3.81 2.34
CA THR A 222 13.89 -4.42 2.42
C THR A 222 14.42 -4.26 3.84
N PRO A 223 15.07 -5.27 4.44
CA PRO A 223 15.55 -5.17 5.81
C PRO A 223 16.58 -4.05 6.02
N GLU A 224 17.32 -3.65 4.99
CA GLU A 224 18.40 -2.66 5.10
C GLU A 224 17.95 -1.20 4.99
N LYS A 225 16.69 -0.94 4.62
CA LYS A 225 16.16 0.42 4.48
C LYS A 225 15.14 0.70 5.57
N ARG A 226 15.02 1.98 5.92
CA ARG A 226 14.02 2.46 6.86
C ARG A 226 13.63 3.89 6.60
N GLU A 227 12.35 4.20 6.74
CA GLU A 227 11.83 5.57 6.71
C GLU A 227 11.60 6.12 8.12
N LEU A 228 11.40 5.22 9.10
CA LEU A 228 11.15 5.55 10.50
C LEU A 228 12.40 5.29 11.34
N ASP A 229 12.65 6.16 12.31
CA ASP A 229 13.68 5.99 13.32
C ASP A 229 13.22 5.10 14.48
N ASP A 230 14.17 4.71 15.32
CA ASP A 230 13.95 3.84 16.47
C ASP A 230 12.93 4.47 17.45
N THR A 231 12.96 5.79 17.61
CA THR A 231 12.05 6.55 18.48
C THR A 231 10.61 6.42 18.00
N THR A 232 10.35 6.58 16.70
CA THR A 232 9.02 6.42 16.11
C THR A 232 8.49 5.02 16.35
N VAL A 233 9.30 3.99 16.07
CA VAL A 233 8.91 2.59 16.27
C VAL A 233 8.59 2.33 17.75
N ALA A 234 9.49 2.72 18.67
CA ALA A 234 9.34 2.44 20.10
C ALA A 234 8.16 3.14 20.76
N ARG A 235 7.77 4.32 20.27
CA ARG A 235 6.64 5.09 20.81
C ARG A 235 5.27 4.58 20.34
N ALA A 236 5.24 3.82 19.24
CA ALA A 236 4.00 3.54 18.54
C ALA A 236 3.43 2.15 18.83
N THR A 237 2.10 2.07 18.80
CA THR A 237 1.41 0.80 18.50
C THR A 237 1.66 0.47 17.04
N TYR A 238 2.51 -0.54 16.81
CA TYR A 238 3.07 -0.86 15.50
C TYR A 238 2.27 -1.97 14.79
N VAL A 239 1.53 -1.59 13.76
CA VAL A 239 0.67 -2.47 12.97
C VAL A 239 1.30 -2.68 11.59
N LEU A 240 1.43 -3.94 11.18
CA LEU A 240 1.91 -4.31 9.85
C LEU A 240 0.75 -4.57 8.89
N ASP A 241 1.00 -4.63 7.60
CA ASP A 241 0.04 -5.21 6.65
C ASP A 241 -0.11 -6.73 6.83
N LEU A 242 0.99 -7.45 7.11
CA LEU A 242 1.03 -8.88 7.41
C LEU A 242 2.05 -9.16 8.53
N ARG A 243 1.63 -9.87 9.58
CA ARG A 243 2.52 -10.24 10.71
C ARG A 243 3.78 -10.98 10.25
N ALA A 244 3.66 -11.83 9.23
CA ALA A 244 4.78 -12.62 8.68
C ALA A 244 5.93 -11.79 8.08
N ARG A 245 5.75 -10.47 7.90
CA ARG A 245 6.81 -9.55 7.42
C ARG A 245 7.72 -8.99 8.51
N ALA A 246 7.31 -9.06 9.78
CA ALA A 246 7.97 -8.40 10.90
C ALA A 246 9.50 -8.62 10.94
N GLY A 247 9.95 -9.87 10.78
CA GLY A 247 11.37 -10.25 10.78
C GLY A 247 11.99 -10.44 9.39
N ARG A 248 11.34 -9.95 8.32
CA ARG A 248 11.80 -10.14 6.93
C ARG A 248 12.19 -8.82 6.29
N ASP A 249 11.22 -7.97 6.01
CA ASP A 249 11.40 -6.80 5.14
C ASP A 249 10.74 -5.51 5.68
N ALA A 250 10.21 -5.56 6.91
CA ALA A 250 9.81 -4.41 7.70
C ALA A 250 11.05 -3.74 8.34
N GLY A 251 11.92 -3.16 7.51
CA GLY A 251 13.27 -2.74 7.92
C GLY A 251 13.32 -1.73 9.08
N SER A 252 12.28 -0.91 9.29
CA SER A 252 12.17 -0.01 10.44
C SER A 252 12.04 -0.79 11.75
N LEU A 253 11.17 -1.81 11.77
CA LEU A 253 11.02 -2.71 12.92
C LEU A 253 12.28 -3.56 13.13
N VAL A 254 12.84 -4.14 12.05
CA VAL A 254 14.07 -4.95 12.12
C VAL A 254 15.21 -4.14 12.74
N ALA A 255 15.46 -2.93 12.24
CA ALA A 255 16.51 -2.07 12.77
C ALA A 255 16.28 -1.67 14.23
N ALA A 256 15.02 -1.37 14.62
CA ALA A 256 14.70 -1.02 16.00
C ALA A 256 14.94 -2.19 16.98
N VAL A 257 14.65 -3.43 16.56
CA VAL A 257 14.97 -4.64 17.32
C VAL A 257 16.49 -4.85 17.41
N GLU A 258 17.21 -4.75 16.30
CA GLU A 258 18.68 -4.92 16.26
C GLU A 258 19.40 -3.89 17.13
N ASN A 259 18.90 -2.65 17.17
CA ASN A 259 19.42 -1.57 18.00
C ASN A 259 19.00 -1.68 19.48
N GLY A 260 18.09 -2.61 19.82
CA GLY A 260 17.58 -2.79 21.17
C GLY A 260 16.62 -1.69 21.63
N ALA A 261 16.02 -0.94 20.70
CA ALA A 261 15.00 0.05 21.00
C ALA A 261 13.65 -0.60 21.36
N VAL A 262 13.37 -1.77 20.76
CA VAL A 262 12.19 -2.60 21.03
C VAL A 262 12.56 -4.08 21.01
N ASP A 263 11.65 -4.96 21.45
CA ASP A 263 11.83 -6.42 21.33
C ASP A 263 11.14 -7.00 20.08
N GLU A 264 11.43 -8.27 19.77
CA GLU A 264 10.83 -8.98 18.62
C GLU A 264 9.28 -9.03 18.66
N GLY A 265 8.69 -8.90 19.86
CA GLY A 265 7.26 -8.91 20.11
C GLY A 265 6.59 -7.55 20.01
N HIS A 266 7.32 -6.47 19.68
CA HIS A 266 6.78 -5.11 19.59
C HIS A 266 5.74 -4.91 18.45
N HIS A 267 5.66 -5.86 17.52
CA HIS A 267 4.60 -5.87 16.53
C HIS A 267 3.25 -6.18 17.19
N HIS A 268 2.36 -5.19 17.22
CA HIS A 268 1.07 -5.26 17.91
C HIS A 268 0.11 -6.25 17.22
N GLY A 269 0.00 -6.13 15.91
CA GLY A 269 -0.85 -6.95 15.07
C GLY A 269 -0.66 -6.62 13.60
N ASP A 270 -1.46 -7.25 12.76
CA ASP A 270 -1.61 -6.83 11.37
C ASP A 270 -2.96 -6.17 11.08
N LEU A 271 -3.05 -5.49 9.94
CA LEU A 271 -4.22 -4.70 9.56
C LEU A 271 -5.48 -5.56 9.49
N GLY A 272 -5.36 -6.83 9.06
CA GLY A 272 -6.49 -7.76 9.02
C GLY A 272 -7.03 -8.05 10.41
N GLU A 273 -6.15 -8.41 11.36
CA GLU A 273 -6.49 -8.64 12.77
C GLU A 273 -7.16 -7.41 13.41
N VAL A 274 -6.70 -6.20 13.07
CA VAL A 274 -7.30 -4.94 13.55
C VAL A 274 -8.71 -4.74 13.00
N LEU A 275 -8.93 -4.97 11.71
CA LEU A 275 -10.24 -4.76 11.07
C LEU A 275 -11.31 -5.72 11.57
N VAL A 276 -10.94 -6.94 11.96
CA VAL A 276 -11.88 -7.94 12.51
C VAL A 276 -12.02 -7.86 14.03
N GLY A 277 -11.22 -7.01 14.69
CA GLY A 277 -11.27 -6.79 16.14
C GLY A 277 -10.52 -7.81 16.99
N ASP A 278 -9.71 -8.68 16.37
CA ASP A 278 -8.86 -9.66 17.06
C ASP A 278 -7.63 -8.99 17.70
N ALA A 279 -7.14 -7.91 17.09
CA ALA A 279 -6.22 -6.95 17.70
C ALA A 279 -6.92 -5.59 17.85
N PRO A 280 -6.77 -4.88 18.99
CA PRO A 280 -7.33 -3.54 19.10
C PRO A 280 -6.60 -2.59 18.14
N GLY A 281 -7.33 -1.67 17.49
CA GLY A 281 -6.72 -0.54 16.79
C GLY A 281 -6.21 0.50 17.78
N ARG A 282 -6.52 1.78 17.53
CA ARG A 282 -6.29 2.84 18.51
C ARG A 282 -7.13 2.62 19.77
N THR A 283 -6.53 2.80 20.94
CA THR A 283 -7.16 2.64 22.25
C THR A 283 -7.21 3.93 23.09
N SER A 284 -6.43 4.95 22.72
CA SER A 284 -6.52 6.29 23.34
C SER A 284 -6.18 7.44 22.38
N ASP A 285 -6.63 8.64 22.72
CA ASP A 285 -6.44 9.85 21.90
C ASP A 285 -4.99 10.32 21.86
N ASP A 286 -4.18 9.99 22.87
CA ASP A 286 -2.76 10.39 22.97
C ASP A 286 -1.80 9.36 22.35
N GLU A 287 -2.31 8.19 21.96
CA GLU A 287 -1.53 7.09 21.41
C GLU A 287 -0.89 7.45 20.07
N VAL A 288 0.39 7.15 19.90
CA VAL A 288 1.00 7.17 18.57
C VAL A 288 0.76 5.82 17.92
N THR A 289 0.28 5.79 16.68
CA THR A 289 0.06 4.55 15.93
C THR A 289 0.89 4.54 14.65
N VAL A 290 1.42 3.38 14.26
CA VAL A 290 2.12 3.20 12.99
C VAL A 290 1.42 2.09 12.22
N PHE A 291 1.09 2.37 10.96
CA PHE A 291 0.83 1.36 9.94
C PHE A 291 2.05 1.27 9.03
N ASP A 292 2.79 0.16 9.09
CA ASP A 292 3.93 -0.13 8.21
C ASP A 292 3.49 -1.08 7.09
N SER A 293 3.28 -0.48 5.92
CA SER A 293 2.93 -1.18 4.71
C SER A 293 4.13 -1.35 3.80
N GLY A 294 4.30 -2.58 3.36
CA GLY A 294 5.25 -2.97 2.35
C GLY A 294 4.57 -3.89 1.37
N GLY A 295 3.34 -3.53 0.97
CA GLY A 295 2.60 -4.02 -0.18
C GLY A 295 2.35 -5.53 -0.24
N THR A 296 1.08 -5.90 -0.35
CA THR A 296 0.63 -7.29 -0.33
C THR A 296 -0.16 -7.66 -1.59
N ALA A 297 -0.38 -8.96 -1.74
CA ALA A 297 -1.29 -9.46 -2.75
C ALA A 297 -2.75 -9.11 -2.46
N VAL A 298 -3.09 -8.82 -1.20
CA VAL A 298 -4.45 -8.51 -0.75
C VAL A 298 -4.98 -7.30 -1.50
N GLU A 299 -4.29 -6.16 -1.41
CA GLU A 299 -4.75 -4.95 -2.10
C GLU A 299 -4.69 -5.10 -3.62
N THR A 300 -3.85 -6.01 -4.14
CA THR A 300 -3.73 -6.24 -5.58
C THR A 300 -4.89 -7.06 -6.12
N VAL A 301 -5.23 -8.18 -5.47
CA VAL A 301 -6.34 -9.04 -5.89
C VAL A 301 -7.67 -8.29 -5.71
N ALA A 302 -7.84 -7.57 -4.61
CA ALA A 302 -9.03 -6.74 -4.38
C ALA A 302 -9.22 -5.68 -5.48
N ALA A 303 -8.17 -4.91 -5.77
CA ALA A 303 -8.20 -3.87 -6.79
C ALA A 303 -8.37 -4.46 -8.21
N ALA A 304 -7.71 -5.58 -8.51
CA ALA A 304 -7.82 -6.25 -9.80
C ALA A 304 -9.23 -6.82 -10.03
N SER A 305 -9.84 -7.41 -8.99
CA SER A 305 -11.21 -7.91 -9.04
C SER A 305 -12.21 -6.79 -9.30
N LEU A 306 -12.09 -5.68 -8.55
CA LEU A 306 -12.89 -4.47 -8.78
C LEU A 306 -12.80 -3.98 -10.23
N LEU A 307 -11.57 -3.84 -10.76
CA LEU A 307 -11.36 -3.37 -12.13
C LEU A 307 -11.87 -4.37 -13.18
N TYR A 308 -11.67 -5.67 -12.95
CA TYR A 308 -12.18 -6.73 -13.83
C TYR A 308 -13.70 -6.66 -13.94
N GLU A 309 -14.40 -6.56 -12.81
CA GLU A 309 -15.87 -6.45 -12.79
C GLU A 309 -16.34 -5.18 -13.52
N ARG A 310 -15.72 -4.03 -13.26
CA ARG A 310 -16.02 -2.77 -13.96
C ARG A 310 -15.76 -2.83 -15.46
N ALA A 311 -14.67 -3.48 -15.88
CA ALA A 311 -14.34 -3.65 -17.28
C ALA A 311 -15.35 -4.58 -17.97
N ARG A 312 -15.73 -5.69 -17.32
CA ARG A 312 -16.73 -6.65 -17.81
C ARG A 312 -18.09 -5.99 -17.98
N GLU A 313 -18.54 -5.20 -17.01
CA GLU A 313 -19.79 -4.41 -17.07
C GLU A 313 -19.82 -3.44 -18.26
N ARG A 314 -18.66 -2.88 -18.63
CA ARG A 314 -18.51 -1.91 -19.72
C ARG A 314 -18.14 -2.54 -21.07
N GLY A 315 -17.94 -3.86 -21.12
CA GLY A 315 -17.51 -4.57 -22.32
C GLY A 315 -16.11 -4.15 -22.80
N LEU A 316 -15.20 -3.85 -21.87
CA LEU A 316 -13.80 -3.53 -22.14
C LEU A 316 -12.90 -4.78 -22.04
N GLY A 317 -11.70 -4.70 -22.60
CA GLY A 317 -10.72 -5.79 -22.61
C GLY A 317 -10.75 -6.64 -23.88
N GLU A 318 -9.62 -7.25 -24.16
CA GLU A 318 -9.44 -8.22 -25.24
C GLU A 318 -9.62 -9.64 -24.70
N GLN A 319 -10.39 -10.48 -25.39
CA GLN A 319 -10.48 -11.89 -25.01
C GLN A 319 -9.22 -12.64 -25.43
N ILE A 320 -8.64 -13.37 -24.50
CA ILE A 320 -7.51 -14.27 -24.71
C ILE A 320 -7.88 -15.67 -24.23
N ASP A 321 -7.32 -16.68 -24.90
CA ASP A 321 -7.59 -18.09 -24.60
C ASP A 321 -6.49 -18.70 -23.73
N PHE A 322 -6.92 -19.40 -22.67
CA PHE A 322 -6.07 -20.32 -21.91
C PHE A 322 -6.62 -21.74 -22.06
N ALA A 323 -5.72 -22.68 -22.39
CA ALA A 323 -6.05 -24.10 -22.34
C ALA A 323 -6.04 -24.57 -20.87
N PRO A 324 -7.06 -25.30 -20.41
CA PRO A 324 -6.99 -25.96 -19.12
C PRO A 324 -5.88 -27.02 -19.15
N ALA A 325 -5.27 -27.31 -18.01
CA ALA A 325 -4.18 -28.28 -17.92
C ALA A 325 -4.56 -29.69 -18.44
N SER A 326 -5.86 -30.04 -18.40
CA SER A 326 -6.38 -31.29 -18.96
C SER A 326 -6.26 -31.39 -20.48
N GLU A 327 -6.16 -30.27 -21.19
CA GLU A 327 -6.06 -30.17 -22.65
C GLU A 327 -4.62 -29.91 -23.11
N ALA A 328 -3.61 -30.00 -22.22
CA ALA A 328 -2.24 -29.60 -22.53
C ALA A 328 -1.56 -30.40 -23.67
N MET A 329 -2.16 -31.53 -24.08
CA MET A 329 -1.65 -32.43 -25.12
C MET A 329 -2.67 -32.70 -26.24
N ASP A 330 -3.82 -32.03 -26.19
CA ASP A 330 -4.88 -32.12 -27.21
C ASP A 330 -4.70 -31.01 -28.27
#